data_AF-A0A3D4NQ31-F1
#
_entry.id   AF-A0A3D4NQ31-F1
#
_cell.length_a   1.000
_cell.length_b   1.000
_cell.length_c   1.000
_cell.angle_alpha   90.00
_cell.angle_beta   90.00
_cell.angle_gamma   90.00
#
_symmetry.space_group_name_H-M   'P 1'
#
loop_
_entity.id
_entity.type
_entity.pdbx_description
1 polymer ?
#
loop_
_entity_poly.entity_id
_entity_poly.type
_entity_poly.pdbx_seq_one_letter_code
_entity_poly.pdbx_strand_id
1 'polypeptide(L)'
;SGKVYYDLLEKRRAEGRDDIAVVRIEQLYPFPEDDLNEVLAPYTNLKHIVWCQEEPMNQGAWYCSQHHMRRIVGNHNKSLVLEYAGRDASAAPACGYASMHAEQQEKLLLDAFTV
;
A
#
# COMPACT_ATOMS: atom_id res chain seq x y z
N SER A 1 -2.04 6.20 2.27
CA SER A 1 -2.30 7.61 2.64
C SER A 1 -1.68 7.87 4.00
N GLY A 2 -1.28 9.10 4.31
CA GLY A 2 -0.70 9.42 5.62
C GLY A 2 0.79 9.11 5.76
N LYS A 3 1.25 9.02 7.02
CA LYS A 3 2.68 9.05 7.38
C LYS A 3 3.51 7.88 6.84
N VAL A 4 2.90 6.71 6.63
CA VAL A 4 3.55 5.49 6.10
C VAL A 4 4.29 5.72 4.78
N TYR A 5 3.84 6.70 3.99
CA TYR A 5 4.54 7.08 2.77
C TYR A 5 6.00 7.50 3.02
N TYR A 6 6.26 8.26 4.08
CA TYR A 6 7.61 8.72 4.39
C TYR A 6 8.50 7.56 4.78
N ASP A 7 8.00 6.63 5.59
CA ASP A 7 8.72 5.42 5.98
C ASP A 7 9.07 4.56 4.74
N LEU A 8 8.13 4.36 3.81
CA LEU A 8 8.37 3.67 2.55
C LEU A 8 9.39 4.41 1.67
N LEU A 9 9.30 5.74 1.60
CA LEU A 9 10.21 6.56 0.80
C LEU A 9 11.64 6.54 1.36
N GLU A 10 11.79 6.61 2.69
CA GLU A 10 13.07 6.51 3.38
C GLU A 10 13.69 5.14 3.17
N LYS A 11 12.92 4.06 3.34
CA LYS A 11 13.39 2.69 3.08
C LYS A 11 13.83 2.51 1.62
N ARG A 12 13.02 2.96 0.66
CA ARG A 12 13.38 2.90 -0.77
C ARG A 12 14.70 3.63 -1.07
N ARG A 13 14.89 4.81 -0.48
CA ARG A 13 16.12 5.62 -0.65
C ARG A 13 17.32 4.97 0.02
N ALA A 14 17.15 4.41 1.21
CA ALA A 14 18.20 3.71 1.93
C ALA A 14 18.68 2.46 1.18
N GLU A 15 17.76 1.75 0.52
CA GLU A 15 18.06 0.55 -0.28
C GLU A 15 18.45 0.86 -1.74
N GLY A 16 18.34 2.12 -2.18
CA GLY A 16 18.66 2.52 -3.56
C GLY A 16 17.80 1.84 -4.62
N ARG A 17 16.54 1.53 -4.31
CA ARG A 17 15.63 0.79 -5.19
C ARG A 17 14.90 1.71 -6.16
N ASP A 18 15.23 1.59 -7.44
CA ASP A 18 14.57 2.30 -8.55
C ASP A 18 13.45 1.49 -9.21
N ASP A 19 13.30 0.22 -8.83
CA ASP A 19 12.29 -0.71 -9.34
C ASP A 19 10.93 -0.59 -8.64
N ILE A 20 10.86 0.17 -7.54
CA ILE A 20 9.62 0.40 -6.76
C ILE A 20 9.16 1.86 -6.89
N ALA A 21 7.93 2.03 -7.34
CA ALA A 21 7.20 3.29 -7.28
C ALA A 21 6.27 3.33 -6.06
N VAL A 22 6.33 4.42 -5.29
CA VAL A 22 5.42 4.64 -4.15
C VAL A 22 4.41 5.72 -4.54
N VAL A 23 3.14 5.34 -4.69
CA VAL A 23 2.04 6.24 -5.06
C VAL A 23 1.17 6.52 -3.84
N ARG A 24 0.78 7.79 -3.67
CA ARG A 24 -0.14 8.20 -2.60
C ARG A 24 -1.54 8.43 -3.16
N ILE A 25 -2.52 7.92 -2.44
CA ILE A 25 -3.94 8.24 -2.65
C ILE A 25 -4.33 9.18 -1.51
N GLU A 26 -4.35 10.48 -1.81
CA GLU A 26 -4.67 11.53 -0.83
C GLU A 26 -6.17 11.63 -0.59
N GLN A 27 -6.98 11.49 -1.65
CA GLN A 27 -8.44 11.45 -1.57
C GLN A 27 -8.92 10.01 -1.55
N LEU A 28 -9.44 9.54 -0.41
CA LEU A 28 -10.02 8.20 -0.30
C LEU A 28 -11.49 8.15 -0.71
N TYR A 29 -12.20 9.27 -0.59
CA TYR A 29 -13.59 9.37 -1.02
C TYR A 29 -13.96 10.81 -1.44
N PRO A 30 -14.66 11.01 -2.57
CA PRO A 30 -14.93 10.03 -3.63
C PRO A 30 -13.64 9.45 -4.22
N PHE A 31 -13.64 8.16 -4.59
CA PHE A 31 -12.40 7.49 -5.00
C PHE A 31 -11.91 8.03 -6.37
N PRO A 32 -10.66 8.51 -6.47
CA PRO A 32 -10.14 9.19 -7.68
C PRO A 32 -9.64 8.18 -8.72
N GLU A 33 -10.55 7.53 -9.43
CA GLU A 33 -10.19 6.48 -10.40
C GLU A 33 -9.44 7.02 -11.62
N ASP A 34 -9.89 8.14 -12.17
CA ASP A 34 -9.30 8.72 -13.38
C ASP A 34 -7.85 9.17 -13.11
N ASP A 35 -7.63 9.91 -12.02
CA ASP A 35 -6.28 10.35 -11.61
C ASP A 35 -5.35 9.15 -11.37
N LEU A 36 -5.85 8.09 -10.72
CA LEU A 36 -5.03 6.91 -10.44
C LEU A 36 -4.69 6.13 -11.72
N ASN A 37 -5.61 6.06 -12.68
CA ASN A 37 -5.33 5.45 -13.99
C ASN A 37 -4.23 6.24 -14.73
N GLU A 38 -4.30 7.58 -14.74
CA GLU A 38 -3.28 8.43 -15.37
C GLU A 38 -1.90 8.23 -14.71
N VAL A 39 -1.85 8.15 -13.38
CA VAL A 39 -0.60 7.90 -12.64
C VAL A 39 -0.03 6.51 -12.95
N LEU A 40 -0.88 5.49 -13.14
CA LEU A 40 -0.43 4.13 -13.42
C LEU A 40 -0.03 3.91 -14.88
N ALA A 41 -0.54 4.70 -15.82
CA ALA A 41 -0.32 4.54 -17.26
C ALA A 41 1.16 4.45 -17.70
N PRO A 42 2.11 5.22 -17.14
CA PRO A 42 3.53 5.13 -17.52
C PRO A 42 4.19 3.80 -17.11
N TYR A 43 3.64 3.08 -16.13
CA TYR A 43 4.26 1.89 -15.57
C TYR A 43 3.83 0.61 -16.30
N THR A 44 4.22 0.48 -17.57
CA THR A 44 3.79 -0.64 -18.44
C THR A 44 4.36 -2.01 -18.04
N ASN A 45 5.47 -2.02 -17.30
CA ASN A 45 6.20 -3.25 -16.91
C ASN A 45 5.90 -3.68 -15.47
N LEU A 46 4.81 -3.19 -14.88
CA LEU A 46 4.38 -3.61 -13.54
C LEU A 46 4.18 -5.12 -13.50
N LYS A 47 4.70 -5.75 -12.44
CA LYS A 47 4.50 -7.18 -12.13
C LYS A 47 3.68 -7.39 -10.86
N HIS A 48 3.84 -6.48 -9.91
CA HIS A 48 3.20 -6.53 -8.60
C HIS A 48 2.61 -5.17 -8.26
N ILE A 49 1.50 -5.17 -7.54
CA ILE A 49 0.91 -3.96 -6.98
C ILE A 49 0.42 -4.24 -5.58
N VAL A 50 0.88 -3.43 -4.64
CA VAL A 50 0.67 -3.66 -3.21
C VAL A 50 -0.07 -2.45 -2.62
N TRP A 51 -1.16 -2.72 -1.90
CA TRP A 51 -1.78 -1.74 -1.03
C TRP A 51 -1.11 -1.77 0.34
N CYS A 52 -0.42 -0.67 0.68
CA CYS A 52 0.26 -0.53 1.96
C CYS A 52 -0.50 0.40 2.91
N GLN A 53 -0.77 -0.06 4.14
CA GLN A 53 -1.38 0.74 5.21
C GLN A 53 -0.85 0.35 6.59
N GLU A 54 -0.82 1.31 7.52
CA GLU A 54 -0.42 1.03 8.90
C GLU A 54 -1.53 0.38 9.71
N GLU A 55 -2.77 0.73 9.42
CA GLU A 55 -3.92 0.22 10.14
C GLU A 55 -4.04 -1.31 9.98
N PRO A 56 -4.58 -2.02 11.00
CA PRO A 56 -4.96 -3.43 10.87
C PRO A 56 -5.78 -3.70 9.61
N MET A 57 -5.67 -4.90 9.03
CA MET A 57 -6.36 -5.28 7.78
C MET A 57 -7.87 -5.07 7.81
N ASN A 58 -8.49 -5.22 8.97
CA ASN A 58 -9.91 -4.98 9.18
C ASN A 58 -10.29 -3.52 9.44
N GLN A 59 -9.31 -2.63 9.38
CA GLN A 59 -9.43 -1.19 9.61
C GLN A 59 -8.81 -0.43 8.42
N GLY A 60 -8.79 0.89 8.53
CA GLY A 60 -8.28 1.75 7.46
C GLY A 60 -9.15 1.67 6.22
N ALA A 61 -8.51 1.86 5.07
CA ALA A 61 -9.20 2.02 3.79
C ALA A 61 -9.22 0.75 2.93
N TRP A 62 -8.58 -0.34 3.38
CA TRP A 62 -8.48 -1.58 2.62
C TRP A 62 -9.85 -2.12 2.17
N TYR A 63 -10.74 -2.44 3.10
CA TYR A 63 -12.02 -3.08 2.75
C TYR A 63 -12.95 -2.19 1.93
N CYS A 64 -12.96 -0.88 2.19
CA CYS A 64 -13.80 0.05 1.44
C CYS A 64 -13.22 0.42 0.07
N SER A 65 -11.90 0.31 -0.15
CA SER A 65 -11.25 0.78 -1.39
C SER A 65 -10.73 -0.35 -2.29
N GLN A 66 -10.61 -1.59 -1.79
CA GLN A 66 -10.04 -2.71 -2.56
C GLN A 66 -10.77 -2.98 -3.88
N HIS A 67 -12.08 -2.70 -3.96
CA HIS A 67 -12.86 -2.96 -5.17
C HIS A 67 -12.54 -1.95 -6.28
N HIS A 68 -12.36 -0.67 -5.94
CA HIS A 68 -11.86 0.36 -6.84
C HIS A 68 -10.45 0.01 -7.34
N MET A 69 -9.55 -0.33 -6.41
CA MET A 69 -8.18 -0.72 -6.74
C MET A 69 -8.14 -1.93 -7.68
N ARG A 70 -8.87 -3.01 -7.38
CA ARG A 70 -8.91 -4.20 -8.24
C ARG A 70 -9.43 -3.90 -9.64
N ARG A 71 -10.41 -3.00 -9.78
CA ARG A 71 -10.92 -2.56 -11.08
C ARG A 71 -9.83 -1.85 -11.88
N ILE A 72 -9.13 -0.90 -11.28
CA ILE A 72 -8.05 -0.14 -11.91
C ILE A 72 -6.89 -1.07 -12.31
N VAL A 73 -6.48 -1.95 -11.40
CA VAL A 73 -5.41 -2.94 -11.65
C VAL A 73 -5.78 -3.87 -12.81
N GLY A 74 -7.00 -4.40 -12.81
CA GLY A 74 -7.46 -5.29 -13.88
C GLY A 74 -7.59 -4.59 -15.24
N ASN A 75 -7.92 -3.30 -15.25
CA ASN A 75 -7.95 -2.48 -16.46
C ASN A 75 -6.55 -2.17 -17.00
N HIS A 76 -5.57 -1.96 -16.10
CA HIS A 76 -4.18 -1.73 -16.45
C HIS A 76 -3.53 -2.99 -17.03
N ASN A 77 -3.60 -4.11 -16.30
CA ASN A 77 -3.13 -5.40 -16.76
C ASN A 77 -3.84 -6.55 -16.02
N LYS A 78 -4.52 -7.42 -16.77
CA LYS A 78 -5.30 -8.55 -16.26
C LYS A 78 -4.47 -9.60 -15.51
N SER A 79 -3.16 -9.65 -15.71
CA SER A 79 -2.28 -10.58 -14.97
C SER A 79 -1.87 -10.05 -13.60
N LEU A 80 -2.10 -8.77 -13.31
CA LEU A 80 -1.73 -8.19 -12.03
C LEU A 80 -2.73 -8.57 -10.95
N VAL A 81 -2.20 -8.89 -9.77
CA VAL A 81 -2.98 -9.16 -8.55
C VAL A 81 -2.70 -8.05 -7.55
N LEU A 82 -3.77 -7.52 -6.95
CA LEU A 82 -3.65 -6.56 -5.85
C LEU A 82 -3.34 -7.31 -4.56
N GLU A 83 -2.15 -7.05 -4.03
CA GLU A 83 -1.66 -7.61 -2.78
C GLU A 83 -1.80 -6.61 -1.62
N TYR A 84 -1.71 -7.10 -0.39
CA TYR A 84 -1.88 -6.30 0.82
C TYR A 84 -0.63 -6.38 1.68
N ALA A 85 -0.08 -5.23 2.05
CA ALA A 85 0.97 -5.10 3.05
C ALA A 85 0.44 -4.21 4.20
N GLY A 86 0.32 -4.78 5.38
CA GLY A 86 -0.37 -4.13 6.47
C GLY A 86 -0.26 -4.88 7.78
N ARG A 87 -0.72 -4.27 8.88
CA ARG A 87 -0.88 -5.02 10.13
C ARG A 87 -1.97 -6.08 9.98
N ASP A 88 -1.78 -7.21 10.66
CA ASP A 88 -2.79 -8.28 10.74
C ASP A 88 -4.09 -7.75 11.37
N ALA A 89 -5.22 -8.38 11.04
CA ALA A 89 -6.51 -7.98 11.56
C ALA A 89 -6.54 -8.06 13.10
N SER A 90 -7.06 -7.02 13.74
CA SER A 90 -7.10 -6.89 15.19
C SER A 90 -8.38 -6.19 15.64
N ALA A 91 -8.88 -6.58 16.81
CA ALA A 91 -9.98 -5.88 17.47
C ALA A 91 -9.54 -4.49 17.98
N ALA A 92 -8.30 -4.39 18.47
CA ALA A 92 -7.71 -3.13 18.89
C ALA A 92 -7.04 -2.40 17.69
N PRO A 93 -7.08 -1.05 17.63
CA PRO A 93 -6.41 -0.28 16.58
C PRO A 93 -4.89 -0.44 16.53
N ALA A 94 -4.25 -0.67 17.68
CA ALA A 94 -2.81 -0.85 17.80
C ALA A 94 -2.47 -1.74 19.00
N CYS A 95 -1.28 -2.32 19.01
CA CYS A 95 -0.74 -2.98 20.20
C CYS A 95 -0.38 -1.95 21.29
N GLY A 96 -0.52 -2.34 22.56
CA GLY A 96 -0.26 -1.46 23.70
C GLY A 96 1.22 -1.23 24.02
N TYR A 97 2.12 -2.08 23.51
CA TYR A 97 3.57 -1.97 23.77
C TYR A 97 4.29 -1.31 22.61
N ALA A 98 5.11 -0.30 22.91
CA ALA A 98 5.87 0.45 21.90
C ALA A 98 6.87 -0.44 21.13
N SER A 99 7.51 -1.40 21.80
CA SER A 99 8.43 -2.35 21.16
C SER A 99 7.74 -3.20 20.10
N MET A 100 6.58 -3.78 20.43
CA MET A 100 5.76 -4.54 19.48
C MET A 100 5.27 -3.67 18.33
N HIS A 101 4.93 -2.41 18.60
CA HIS A 101 4.47 -1.50 17.55
C HIS A 101 5.59 -1.23 16.53
N ALA A 102 6.82 -1.03 17.00
CA ALA A 102 7.99 -0.84 16.15
C ALA A 102 8.29 -2.09 15.32
N GLU A 103 8.23 -3.28 15.93
CA GLU A 103 8.41 -4.55 15.22
C GLU A 103 7.35 -4.75 14.13
N GLN A 104 6.08 -4.45 14.42
CA GLN A 104 5.00 -4.51 13.42
C GLN A 104 5.20 -3.50 12.29
N GLN A 105 5.72 -2.31 12.58
CA GLN A 105 6.02 -1.30 11.57
C GLN A 105 7.15 -1.77 10.65
N GLU A 106 8.21 -2.35 11.20
CA GLU A 106 9.32 -2.88 10.40
C GLU A 106 8.86 -4.06 9.52
N LYS A 107 8.07 -4.98 10.08
CA LYS A 107 7.47 -6.09 9.33
C LYS A 107 6.62 -5.60 8.16
N LEU A 108 5.72 -4.65 8.40
CA LEU A 108 4.92 -3.98 7.36
C LEU A 108 5.78 -3.45 6.21
N LEU A 109 6.86 -2.74 6.55
CA LEU A 109 7.75 -2.13 5.56
C LEU A 109 8.51 -3.21 4.77
N LEU A 110 8.90 -4.31 5.40
CA LEU A 110 9.53 -5.44 4.71
C LEU A 110 8.54 -6.13 3.77
N ASP A 111 7.32 -6.39 4.23
CA ASP A 111 6.27 -7.02 3.43
C ASP A 111 5.94 -6.18 2.20
N ALA A 112 5.90 -4.85 2.32
CA ALA A 112 5.67 -3.95 1.18
C ALA A 112 6.74 -3.97 0.08
N PHE A 113 7.95 -4.47 0.38
CA PHE A 113 9.10 -4.49 -0.54
C PHE A 113 9.48 -5.89 -1.04
N THR A 114 8.94 -6.94 -0.42
CA THR A 114 9.32 -8.35 -0.66
C THR A 114 8.40 -9.07 -1.66
N VAL A 115 7.27 -8.44 -2.02
CA VAL A 115 6.33 -8.94 -3.03
C VAL A 115 6.95 -9.00 -4.42
#